data_AF-A0A356AVD8-F1
#
_entry.id   AF-A0A356AVD8-F1
#
_cell.length_a   1.000
_cell.length_b   1.000
_cell.length_c   1.000
_cell.angle_alpha   90.00
_cell.angle_beta   90.00
_cell.angle_gamma   90.00
#
_symmetry.space_group_name_H-M   'P 1'
#
loop_
_entity.id
_entity.type
_entity.pdbx_description
1 polymer ?
#
loop_
_entity_poly.entity_id
_entity_poly.type
_entity_poly.pdbx_seq_one_letter_code
_entity_poly.pdbx_strand_id
1 'polypeptide(L)'
;MKKALTIIGLAIIIAGGLFLAVKTVYEAYEERYIPVTSMVDPFDHAETILLVGAERAPKNMNPLLLDGRILLSVDAVRTYIDKNIVWDSKEKKVTITTKDKVIRMETEKLQAHINNNPVRLDIPVTEKDGKVYIPIEFLADFYSIEIRYDKTTDLVIVDYLNRMVQEARVISEKAAIRSGRSIKKEILVNVDYGTSMRVFEEYKDWYKVRLNNGVVGYIQAEDVGVNWVTMIHIPYEPPRDFSWKPKTGKVSLSWHSMYSGTPDMTGVEKVDGLDVMSPRWFEVIDEHGNLKNIGDLNYTRWAHEEGYQVWAMVVNNFADNQETSLLLNSTEARDNLIRQLLAFASLYEIDGINFDFENVLLKDRDMLTQLMREAVPLLKEQGLIVSIDVGVPDGSETYSLCYDHKALGEIMDFVMLMTYDQHWHGSPVAGSVAQYGWVENRLRRTLEMVPNEKLLLGIPFYSRLWEETTTQNGSVSVKTAKTPSIQGMRNIAKANEGSTITWDDVSKQFYLEYYEGDVRYRMWIEDENSLNLKTSLALKYNLAGVCSWDYNCSDQKVWEAIYANLKADISYEDWLLQYADAQFSYIVEKPEEDKPIA
;
A
#
# COMPACT_ATOMS: atom_id res chain seq x y z
N MET A 1 -25.37 94.27 9.44
CA MET A 1 -26.01 92.98 9.81
C MET A 1 -25.73 91.84 8.83
N LYS A 2 -25.98 91.95 7.51
CA LYS A 2 -25.76 90.84 6.55
C LYS A 2 -24.36 90.20 6.59
N LYS A 3 -23.27 91.00 6.53
CA LYS A 3 -21.88 90.47 6.57
C LYS A 3 -21.54 89.71 7.85
N ALA A 4 -22.07 90.12 9.00
CA ALA A 4 -21.83 89.45 10.28
C ALA A 4 -22.55 88.09 10.33
N LEU A 5 -23.79 87.99 9.82
CA LEU A 5 -24.48 86.72 9.69
C LEU A 5 -23.78 85.77 8.70
N THR A 6 -23.18 86.28 7.61
CA THR A 6 -22.43 85.44 6.67
C THR A 6 -21.15 84.87 7.29
N ILE A 7 -20.43 85.66 8.08
CA ILE A 7 -19.21 85.22 8.79
C ILE A 7 -19.56 84.19 9.87
N ILE A 8 -20.63 84.42 10.64
CA ILE A 8 -21.11 83.46 11.66
C ILE A 8 -21.57 82.16 10.99
N GLY A 9 -22.31 82.23 9.88
CA GLY A 9 -22.73 81.07 9.11
C GLY A 9 -21.54 80.26 8.56
N LEU A 10 -20.51 80.94 8.05
CA LEU A 10 -19.29 80.29 7.55
C LEU A 10 -18.50 79.62 8.70
N ALA A 11 -18.39 80.29 9.86
CA ALA A 11 -17.74 79.73 11.04
C ALA A 11 -18.46 78.48 11.57
N ILE A 12 -19.80 78.46 11.54
CA ILE A 12 -20.60 77.30 11.92
C ILE A 12 -20.38 76.14 10.94
N ILE A 13 -20.31 76.40 9.63
CA ILE A 13 -20.04 75.37 8.62
C ILE A 13 -18.63 74.78 8.80
N ILE A 14 -17.63 75.62 9.05
CA ILE A 14 -16.24 75.18 9.29
C ILE A 14 -16.16 74.36 10.59
N ALA A 15 -16.81 74.81 11.67
CA ALA A 15 -16.86 74.07 12.93
C ALA A 15 -17.58 72.73 12.78
N GLY A 16 -18.69 72.69 12.03
CA GLY A 16 -19.42 71.46 11.71
C GLY A 16 -18.60 70.48 10.87
N GLY A 17 -17.86 70.98 9.87
CA GLY A 17 -16.94 70.17 9.06
C GLY A 17 -15.76 69.62 9.86
N LEU A 18 -15.18 70.43 10.76
CA LEU A 18 -14.09 70.00 11.64
C LEU A 18 -14.57 68.94 12.65
N PHE A 19 -15.76 69.12 13.22
CA PHE A 19 -16.39 68.13 14.10
C PHE A 19 -16.63 66.82 13.36
N LEU A 20 -17.14 66.85 12.13
CA LEU A 20 -17.36 65.65 11.33
C LEU A 20 -16.02 64.95 11.01
N ALA A 21 -14.99 65.69 10.63
CA ALA A 21 -13.66 65.13 10.35
C ALA A 21 -13.01 64.49 11.59
N VAL A 22 -13.06 65.17 12.75
CA VAL A 22 -12.58 64.61 14.02
C VAL A 22 -13.38 63.38 14.40
N LYS A 23 -14.71 63.42 14.24
CA LYS A 23 -15.57 62.27 14.48
C LYS A 23 -15.22 61.09 13.57
N THR A 24 -15.02 61.32 12.26
CA THR A 24 -14.64 60.26 11.32
C THR A 24 -13.24 59.70 11.61
N VAL A 25 -12.28 60.55 11.97
CA VAL A 25 -10.94 60.10 12.39
C VAL A 25 -11.01 59.32 13.70
N TYR A 26 -11.83 59.77 14.65
CA TYR A 26 -12.06 59.09 15.91
C TYR A 26 -12.77 57.75 15.70
N GLU A 27 -13.82 57.69 14.88
CA GLU A 27 -14.50 56.45 14.51
C GLU A 27 -13.55 55.48 13.80
N ALA A 28 -12.74 55.95 12.86
CA ALA A 28 -11.71 55.14 12.20
C ALA A 28 -10.61 54.69 13.19
N TYR A 29 -10.28 55.52 14.19
CA TYR A 29 -9.36 55.16 15.26
C TYR A 29 -9.97 54.10 16.19
N GLU A 30 -11.21 54.27 16.62
CA GLU A 30 -11.95 53.27 17.41
C GLU A 30 -12.03 51.96 16.64
N GLU A 31 -12.43 52.00 15.38
CA GLU A 31 -12.55 50.84 14.49
C GLU A 31 -11.22 50.13 14.27
N ARG A 32 -10.08 50.84 14.36
CA ARG A 32 -8.77 50.23 14.10
C ARG A 32 -8.00 49.81 15.35
N TYR A 33 -8.14 50.53 16.46
CA TYR A 33 -7.25 50.38 17.62
C TYR A 33 -7.94 49.99 18.93
N ILE A 34 -9.26 50.15 19.06
CA ILE A 34 -9.96 49.78 20.30
C ILE A 34 -10.32 48.28 20.28
N PRO A 35 -9.76 47.44 21.17
CA PRO A 35 -10.08 46.01 21.19
C PRO A 35 -11.49 45.73 21.69
N VAL A 36 -12.10 44.64 21.21
CA VAL A 36 -13.31 44.08 21.83
C VAL A 36 -12.90 43.45 23.16
N THR A 37 -13.64 43.80 24.22
CA THR A 37 -13.43 43.31 25.60
C THR A 37 -14.46 42.29 26.04
N SER A 38 -15.50 42.04 25.23
CA SER A 38 -16.49 41.02 25.53
C SER A 38 -15.85 39.63 25.52
N MET A 39 -16.13 38.87 26.58
CA MET A 39 -15.72 37.49 26.71
C MET A 39 -16.83 36.56 26.26
N VAL A 40 -16.45 35.48 25.58
CA VAL A 40 -17.34 34.39 25.20
C VAL A 40 -16.74 33.10 25.70
N ASP A 41 -17.58 32.25 26.28
CA ASP A 41 -17.16 30.92 26.71
C ASP A 41 -16.68 30.11 25.48
N PRO A 42 -15.42 29.65 25.46
CA PRO A 42 -14.92 28.83 24.36
C PRO A 42 -15.58 27.44 24.30
N PHE A 43 -16.29 27.01 25.34
CA PHE A 43 -16.81 25.65 25.46
C PHE A 43 -18.34 25.59 25.54
N ASP A 44 -18.87 24.49 24.99
CA ASP A 44 -20.27 24.10 25.12
C ASP A 44 -20.31 22.86 26.01
N HIS A 45 -20.74 23.02 27.26
CA HIS A 45 -20.68 21.99 28.31
C HIS A 45 -21.81 20.95 28.25
N ALA A 46 -22.57 20.90 27.14
CA ALA A 46 -23.66 19.92 27.01
C ALA A 46 -23.15 18.48 26.93
N GLU A 47 -21.98 18.26 26.32
CA GLU A 47 -21.38 16.94 26.09
C GLU A 47 -19.85 17.06 26.10
N THR A 48 -19.17 15.99 26.55
CA THR A 48 -17.71 15.90 26.47
C THR A 48 -17.27 15.92 25.00
N ILE A 49 -16.25 16.74 24.68
CA ILE A 49 -15.78 16.95 23.30
C ILE A 49 -14.41 16.33 23.10
N LEU A 50 -14.18 15.74 21.92
CA LEU A 50 -12.84 15.30 21.49
C LEU A 50 -12.11 16.46 20.78
N LEU A 51 -10.90 16.75 21.24
CA LEU A 51 -9.99 17.71 20.66
C LEU A 51 -8.68 16.99 20.24
N VAL A 52 -8.37 16.96 18.96
CA VAL A 52 -7.14 16.35 18.44
C VAL A 52 -6.19 17.44 17.97
N GLY A 53 -5.08 17.64 18.67
CA GLY A 53 -4.26 18.83 18.50
C GLY A 53 -5.11 20.10 18.75
N ALA A 54 -5.21 20.99 17.76
CA ALA A 54 -6.06 22.17 17.81
C ALA A 54 -7.40 22.01 17.06
N GLU A 55 -7.71 20.80 16.59
CA GLU A 55 -8.95 20.51 15.86
C GLU A 55 -10.01 19.94 16.79
N ARG A 56 -11.19 20.57 16.80
CA ARG A 56 -12.38 20.05 17.48
C ARG A 56 -13.03 19.00 16.58
N ALA A 57 -13.13 17.78 17.07
CA ALA A 57 -13.80 16.71 16.34
C ALA A 57 -15.30 16.99 16.19
N PRO A 58 -15.94 16.50 15.12
CA PRO A 58 -17.38 16.53 14.97
C PRO A 58 -18.13 15.88 16.15
N LYS A 59 -19.32 16.37 16.48
CA LYS A 59 -20.13 15.90 17.61
C LYS A 59 -20.40 14.38 17.59
N ASN A 60 -20.54 13.78 16.41
CA ASN A 60 -20.72 12.33 16.26
C ASN A 60 -19.47 11.51 16.66
N MET A 61 -18.33 12.14 16.85
CA MET A 61 -17.06 11.54 17.31
C MET A 61 -16.71 11.90 18.75
N ASN A 62 -17.66 12.47 19.50
CA ASN A 62 -17.48 12.73 20.93
C ASN A 62 -17.05 11.44 21.68
N PRO A 63 -16.11 11.56 22.63
CA PRO A 63 -15.59 10.44 23.39
C PRO A 63 -16.64 9.92 24.37
N LEU A 64 -16.44 8.68 24.83
CA LEU A 64 -17.19 8.09 25.93
C LEU A 64 -16.27 7.98 27.15
N LEU A 65 -16.66 8.62 28.24
CA LEU A 65 -16.03 8.41 29.54
C LEU A 65 -16.78 7.31 30.29
N LEU A 66 -16.10 6.21 30.59
CA LEU A 66 -16.69 5.06 31.27
C LEU A 66 -15.71 4.52 32.31
N ASP A 67 -16.15 4.41 33.56
CA ASP A 67 -15.34 3.93 34.70
C ASP A 67 -13.98 4.63 34.85
N GLY A 68 -13.92 5.92 34.54
CA GLY A 68 -12.69 6.72 34.58
C GLY A 68 -11.69 6.40 33.47
N ARG A 69 -12.11 5.67 32.43
CA ARG A 69 -11.36 5.44 31.19
C ARG A 69 -11.93 6.27 30.06
N ILE A 70 -11.06 6.62 29.11
CA ILE A 70 -11.42 7.33 27.89
C ILE A 70 -11.59 6.31 26.77
N LEU A 71 -12.75 6.34 26.09
CA LEU A 71 -12.98 5.55 24.90
C LEU A 71 -13.30 6.47 23.72
N LEU A 72 -12.71 6.17 22.56
CA LEU A 72 -13.01 6.87 21.31
C LEU A 72 -13.83 5.98 20.39
N SER A 73 -14.76 6.56 19.65
CA SER A 73 -15.52 5.80 18.65
C SER A 73 -14.59 5.27 17.55
N VAL A 74 -14.96 4.15 16.91
CA VAL A 74 -14.25 3.63 15.74
C VAL A 74 -14.06 4.71 14.68
N ASP A 75 -15.05 5.58 14.46
CA ASP A 75 -14.97 6.68 13.49
C ASP A 75 -13.94 7.75 13.90
N ALA A 76 -13.85 8.08 15.19
CA ALA A 76 -12.85 8.99 15.71
C ALA A 76 -11.44 8.42 15.55
N VAL A 77 -11.26 7.14 15.91
CA VAL A 77 -9.98 6.44 15.73
C VAL A 77 -9.62 6.37 14.25
N ARG A 78 -10.58 6.03 13.36
CA ARG A 78 -10.36 6.00 11.91
C ARG A 78 -9.93 7.35 11.34
N THR A 79 -10.54 8.41 11.80
CA THR A 79 -10.31 9.76 11.26
C THR A 79 -8.97 10.31 11.73
N TYR A 80 -8.65 10.13 13.01
CA TYR A 80 -7.55 10.85 13.66
C TYR A 80 -6.33 10.00 13.98
N ILE A 81 -6.45 8.67 14.08
CA ILE A 81 -5.41 7.83 14.70
C ILE A 81 -4.98 6.74 13.73
N ASP A 82 -5.90 5.89 13.29
CA ASP A 82 -5.63 4.81 12.35
C ASP A 82 -6.71 4.71 11.27
N LYS A 83 -6.42 5.28 10.09
CA LYS A 83 -7.29 5.21 8.90
C LYS A 83 -7.66 3.78 8.47
N ASN A 84 -6.88 2.78 8.87
CA ASN A 84 -7.01 1.39 8.45
C ASN A 84 -7.77 0.54 9.47
N ILE A 85 -8.26 1.11 10.57
CA ILE A 85 -9.02 0.36 11.57
C ILE A 85 -10.29 -0.28 10.97
N VAL A 86 -10.44 -1.57 11.25
CA VAL A 86 -11.57 -2.38 10.79
C VAL A 86 -12.47 -2.73 11.97
N TRP A 87 -13.77 -2.54 11.78
CA TRP A 87 -14.81 -3.02 12.66
C TRP A 87 -15.63 -4.08 11.92
N ASP A 88 -15.55 -5.31 12.40
CA ASP A 88 -16.36 -6.43 11.93
C ASP A 88 -17.62 -6.51 12.80
N SER A 89 -18.74 -6.02 12.27
CA SER A 89 -20.00 -5.96 13.00
C SER A 89 -20.65 -7.33 13.22
N LYS A 90 -20.35 -8.31 12.36
CA LYS A 90 -20.87 -9.68 12.47
C LYS A 90 -20.15 -10.45 13.56
N GLU A 91 -18.84 -10.28 13.63
CA GLU A 91 -17.98 -10.94 14.62
C GLU A 91 -17.76 -10.12 15.90
N LYS A 92 -18.30 -8.89 15.92
CA LYS A 92 -18.15 -7.94 17.01
C LYS A 92 -16.68 -7.67 17.40
N LYS A 93 -15.83 -7.55 16.37
CA LYS A 93 -14.38 -7.48 16.51
C LYS A 93 -13.79 -6.24 15.87
N VAL A 94 -12.92 -5.56 16.61
CA VAL A 94 -12.07 -4.47 16.11
C VAL A 94 -10.70 -5.05 15.78
N THR A 95 -10.22 -4.75 14.57
CA THR A 95 -8.86 -5.09 14.13
C THR A 95 -8.09 -3.82 13.80
N ILE A 96 -6.90 -3.74 14.37
CA ILE A 96 -5.94 -2.68 14.18
C ILE A 96 -4.63 -3.31 13.68
N THR A 97 -4.02 -2.68 12.69
CA THR A 97 -2.78 -3.18 12.06
C THR A 97 -1.77 -2.05 11.96
N THR A 98 -0.65 -2.19 12.68
CA THR A 98 0.53 -1.34 12.53
C THR A 98 1.52 -2.00 11.57
N LYS A 99 2.73 -1.45 11.45
CA LYS A 99 3.78 -2.04 10.60
C LYS A 99 4.18 -3.46 11.05
N ASP A 100 4.07 -3.76 12.34
CA ASP A 100 4.62 -4.97 12.97
C ASP A 100 3.70 -5.58 14.05
N LYS A 101 2.47 -5.06 14.18
CA LYS A 101 1.49 -5.56 15.14
C LYS A 101 0.11 -5.70 14.50
N VAL A 102 -0.57 -6.81 14.83
CA VAL A 102 -2.01 -7.00 14.67
C VAL A 102 -2.63 -7.02 16.05
N ILE A 103 -3.53 -6.07 16.30
CA ILE A 103 -4.24 -5.91 17.56
C ILE A 103 -5.71 -6.22 17.32
N ARG A 104 -6.26 -7.18 18.06
CA ARG A 104 -7.67 -7.57 17.98
C ARG A 104 -8.34 -7.42 19.34
N MET A 105 -9.51 -6.81 19.32
CA MET A 105 -10.34 -6.60 20.50
C MET A 105 -11.78 -6.93 20.16
N GLU A 106 -12.53 -7.45 21.12
CA GLU A 106 -13.94 -7.80 20.94
C GLU A 106 -14.81 -7.02 21.92
N THR A 107 -16.07 -6.79 21.55
CA THR A 107 -17.02 -6.17 22.47
C THR A 107 -17.25 -7.06 23.68
N GLU A 108 -17.44 -6.45 24.84
CA GLU A 108 -17.79 -7.14 26.10
C GLU A 108 -16.71 -8.12 26.63
N LYS A 109 -15.55 -8.20 25.98
CA LYS A 109 -14.40 -9.00 26.43
C LYS A 109 -13.25 -8.12 26.92
N LEU A 110 -12.72 -8.45 28.09
CA LEU A 110 -11.50 -7.83 28.65
C LEU A 110 -10.21 -8.43 28.09
N GLN A 111 -10.30 -9.40 27.18
CA GLN A 111 -9.13 -10.00 26.53
C GLN A 111 -9.00 -9.44 25.12
N ALA A 112 -7.87 -8.79 24.87
CA ALA A 112 -7.38 -8.44 23.54
C ALA A 112 -6.30 -9.44 23.13
N HIS A 113 -5.89 -9.37 21.86
CA HIS A 113 -4.75 -10.10 21.34
C HIS A 113 -3.81 -9.15 20.61
N ILE A 114 -2.51 -9.27 20.87
CA ILE A 114 -1.44 -8.58 20.13
C ILE A 114 -0.57 -9.66 19.52
N ASN A 115 -0.52 -9.73 18.19
CA ASN A 115 0.14 -10.81 17.45
C ASN A 115 -0.22 -12.20 17.99
N ASN A 116 -1.53 -12.46 18.14
CA ASN A 116 -2.09 -13.68 18.73
C ASN A 116 -1.75 -13.95 20.22
N ASN A 117 -0.93 -13.10 20.87
CA ASN A 117 -0.68 -13.20 22.30
C ASN A 117 -1.79 -12.50 23.09
N PRO A 118 -2.42 -13.17 24.07
CA PRO A 118 -3.50 -12.57 24.85
C PRO A 118 -2.98 -11.47 25.77
N VAL A 119 -3.67 -10.34 25.77
CA VAL A 119 -3.40 -9.19 26.65
C VAL A 119 -4.70 -8.77 27.32
N ARG A 120 -4.61 -8.35 28.59
CA ARG A 120 -5.78 -7.91 29.34
C ARG A 120 -6.01 -6.41 29.15
N LEU A 121 -7.25 -6.06 28.81
CA LEU A 121 -7.77 -4.70 28.82
C LEU A 121 -8.31 -4.35 30.22
N ASP A 122 -8.25 -3.07 30.56
CA ASP A 122 -8.90 -2.54 31.75
C ASP A 122 -10.42 -2.43 31.57
N ILE A 123 -10.86 -2.10 30.35
CA ILE A 123 -12.25 -1.94 29.97
C ILE A 123 -12.46 -2.50 28.56
N PRO A 124 -13.57 -3.19 28.26
CA PRO A 124 -13.73 -3.81 26.95
C PRO A 124 -14.06 -2.76 25.88
N VAL A 125 -13.95 -3.16 24.62
CA VAL A 125 -14.64 -2.44 23.54
C VAL A 125 -16.13 -2.41 23.87
N THR A 126 -16.72 -1.22 23.78
CA THR A 126 -18.09 -0.98 24.27
C THR A 126 -18.97 -0.51 23.13
N GLU A 127 -20.12 -1.17 22.94
CA GLU A 127 -21.15 -0.69 22.03
C GLU A 127 -22.17 0.15 22.81
N LYS A 128 -22.37 1.41 22.39
CA LYS A 128 -23.32 2.33 23.02
C LYS A 128 -23.94 3.25 21.97
N ASP A 129 -25.26 3.37 21.99
CA ASP A 129 -26.04 4.22 21.06
C ASP A 129 -25.73 3.94 19.58
N GLY A 130 -25.54 2.66 19.23
CA GLY A 130 -25.22 2.23 17.87
C GLY A 130 -23.79 2.55 17.41
N LYS A 131 -22.91 2.99 18.33
CA LYS A 131 -21.50 3.24 18.07
C LYS A 131 -20.62 2.29 18.87
N VAL A 132 -19.46 1.97 18.30
CA VAL A 132 -18.45 1.14 18.94
C VAL A 132 -17.32 2.02 19.42
N TYR A 133 -16.98 1.88 20.70
CA TYR A 133 -15.99 2.67 21.41
C TYR A 133 -14.81 1.80 21.85
N ILE A 134 -13.60 2.27 21.60
CA ILE A 134 -12.34 1.57 21.83
C ILE A 134 -11.62 2.22 23.01
N PRO A 135 -11.07 1.43 23.96
CA PRO A 135 -10.23 1.95 25.04
C PRO A 135 -8.93 2.52 24.45
N ILE A 136 -8.89 3.83 24.24
CA ILE A 136 -7.83 4.46 23.46
C ILE A 136 -6.48 4.50 24.19
N GLU A 137 -6.51 4.51 25.52
CA GLU A 137 -5.31 4.46 26.35
C GLU A 137 -4.49 3.20 26.07
N PHE A 138 -5.14 2.08 25.74
CA PHE A 138 -4.46 0.84 25.33
C PHE A 138 -3.67 0.99 24.01
N LEU A 139 -4.09 1.92 23.16
CA LEU A 139 -3.47 2.19 21.86
C LEU A 139 -2.42 3.32 21.92
N ALA A 140 -2.28 3.97 23.08
CA ALA A 140 -1.50 5.20 23.20
C ALA A 140 -0.03 5.03 22.74
N ASP A 141 0.61 3.97 23.21
CA ASP A 141 2.02 3.68 22.89
C ASP A 141 2.21 3.30 21.42
N PHE A 142 1.28 2.52 20.85
CA PHE A 142 1.35 2.06 19.45
C PHE A 142 1.29 3.19 18.43
N TYR A 143 0.56 4.26 18.75
CA TYR A 143 0.44 5.44 17.89
C TYR A 143 1.26 6.64 18.36
N SER A 144 2.04 6.48 19.43
CA SER A 144 2.77 7.58 20.06
C SER A 144 1.85 8.78 20.33
N ILE A 145 0.72 8.54 20.97
CA ILE A 145 -0.25 9.58 21.34
C ILE A 145 -0.33 9.74 22.86
N GLU A 146 -0.50 10.98 23.30
CA GLU A 146 -0.90 11.31 24.65
C GLU A 146 -2.39 11.63 24.65
N ILE A 147 -3.13 11.07 25.60
CA ILE A 147 -4.54 11.39 25.78
C ILE A 147 -4.82 11.80 27.22
N ARG A 148 -5.63 12.84 27.40
CA ARG A 148 -6.01 13.35 28.72
C ARG A 148 -7.44 13.88 28.73
N TYR A 149 -8.10 13.74 29.87
CA TYR A 149 -9.41 14.34 30.12
C TYR A 149 -9.26 15.56 31.05
N ASP A 150 -9.62 16.74 30.55
CA ASP A 150 -9.69 17.97 31.34
C ASP A 150 -11.12 18.17 31.87
N LYS A 151 -11.28 18.02 33.19
CA LYS A 151 -12.57 18.16 33.89
C LYS A 151 -13.08 19.60 33.94
N THR A 152 -12.20 20.60 33.80
CA THR A 152 -12.59 22.01 33.91
C THR A 152 -13.27 22.49 32.63
N THR A 153 -12.84 21.95 31.48
CA THR A 153 -13.37 22.30 30.16
C THR A 153 -14.24 21.20 29.55
N ASP A 154 -14.37 20.05 30.22
CA ASP A 154 -15.02 18.83 29.74
C ASP A 154 -14.50 18.36 28.36
N LEU A 155 -13.17 18.34 28.22
CA LEU A 155 -12.49 17.98 26.97
C LEU A 155 -11.65 16.72 27.12
N VAL A 156 -11.75 15.82 26.14
CA VAL A 156 -10.72 14.82 25.88
C VAL A 156 -9.76 15.38 24.85
N ILE A 157 -8.49 15.48 25.19
CA ILE A 157 -7.44 16.04 24.34
C ILE A 157 -6.50 14.93 23.92
N VAL A 158 -6.31 14.76 22.61
CA VAL A 158 -5.32 13.87 21.98
C VAL A 158 -4.18 14.71 21.39
N ASP A 159 -2.95 14.34 21.67
CA ASP A 159 -1.75 14.92 21.10
C ASP A 159 -0.82 13.85 20.54
N TYR A 160 -0.20 14.11 19.38
CA TYR A 160 0.83 13.21 18.83
C TYR A 160 2.19 13.56 19.42
N LEU A 161 2.87 12.57 19.98
CA LEU A 161 4.19 12.69 20.59
C LEU A 161 5.33 12.60 19.57
N ASN A 162 5.05 12.08 18.37
CA ASN A 162 6.02 11.92 17.30
C ASN A 162 6.11 13.13 16.34
N ARG A 163 5.56 14.29 16.73
CA ARG A 163 5.58 15.52 15.92
C ARG A 163 6.35 16.62 16.63
N MET A 164 7.07 17.44 15.86
CA MET A 164 7.64 18.67 16.40
C MET A 164 6.50 19.62 16.80
N VAL A 165 6.59 20.15 18.01
CA VAL A 165 5.63 21.11 18.56
C VAL A 165 6.39 22.39 18.89
N GLN A 166 5.80 23.52 18.56
CA GLN A 166 6.31 24.83 18.94
C GLN A 166 5.57 25.29 20.20
N GLU A 167 6.29 25.81 21.20
CA GLU A 167 5.68 26.31 22.43
C GLU A 167 5.83 27.84 22.52
N ALA A 168 4.77 28.49 22.96
CA ALA A 168 4.73 29.90 23.26
C ALA A 168 4.56 30.11 24.76
N ARG A 169 5.24 31.12 25.28
CA ARG A 169 5.10 31.57 26.68
C ARG A 169 4.69 33.02 26.71
N VAL A 170 3.65 33.33 27.50
CA VAL A 170 3.13 34.70 27.63
C VAL A 170 4.20 35.61 28.26
N ILE A 171 4.45 36.75 27.62
CA ILE A 171 5.42 37.77 28.08
C ILE A 171 4.75 39.14 28.33
N SER A 172 3.43 39.21 28.25
CA SER A 172 2.63 40.44 28.32
C SER A 172 1.49 40.28 29.31
N GLU A 173 1.29 41.25 30.22
CA GLU A 173 0.20 41.22 31.22
C GLU A 173 -1.19 41.47 30.61
N LYS A 174 -1.25 42.00 29.38
CA LYS A 174 -2.50 42.27 28.65
C LYS A 174 -2.87 41.13 27.69
N ALA A 175 -2.16 40.01 27.74
CA ALA A 175 -2.30 38.93 26.79
C ALA A 175 -3.69 38.27 26.88
N ALA A 176 -4.30 38.06 25.72
CA ALA A 176 -5.61 37.43 25.60
C ALA A 176 -5.66 36.53 24.38
N ILE A 177 -6.28 35.35 24.55
CA ILE A 177 -6.59 34.45 23.45
C ILE A 177 -7.98 34.83 22.92
N ARG A 178 -8.08 35.01 21.61
CA ARG A 178 -9.28 35.49 20.90
C ARG A 178 -9.86 34.45 19.97
N SER A 179 -11.15 34.60 19.66
CA SER A 179 -11.90 33.74 18.74
C SER A 179 -11.43 33.83 17.27
N GLY A 180 -10.63 34.85 16.93
CA GLY A 180 -10.04 35.02 15.60
C GLY A 180 -8.83 35.94 15.59
N ARG A 181 -8.20 36.05 14.40
CA ARG A 181 -6.94 36.81 14.14
C ARG A 181 -7.13 38.32 14.08
N SER A 182 -7.80 38.89 15.08
CA SER A 182 -8.03 40.32 15.19
C SER A 182 -8.35 40.72 16.62
N ILE A 183 -7.89 41.90 17.05
CA ILE A 183 -8.27 42.50 18.33
C ILE A 183 -9.77 42.83 18.44
N LYS A 184 -10.48 42.77 17.31
CA LYS A 184 -11.94 42.93 17.22
C LYS A 184 -12.73 41.66 17.44
N LYS A 185 -12.04 40.53 17.61
CA LYS A 185 -12.65 39.26 17.94
C LYS A 185 -12.76 39.11 19.45
N GLU A 186 -13.81 38.41 19.86
CA GLU A 186 -14.14 38.19 21.26
C GLU A 186 -12.98 37.50 21.99
N ILE A 187 -12.83 37.82 23.27
CA ILE A 187 -11.83 37.17 24.13
C ILE A 187 -12.40 35.84 24.58
N LEU A 188 -11.65 34.76 24.37
CA LEU A 188 -11.97 33.44 24.91
C LEU A 188 -11.44 33.33 26.35
N VAL A 189 -10.22 33.81 26.58
CA VAL A 189 -9.58 33.78 27.90
C VAL A 189 -8.48 34.84 27.98
N ASN A 190 -8.40 35.54 29.12
CA ASN A 190 -7.21 36.32 29.47
C ASN A 190 -6.17 35.38 30.07
N VAL A 191 -4.91 35.51 29.66
CA VAL A 191 -3.85 34.59 30.06
C VAL A 191 -2.78 35.30 30.86
N ASP A 192 -2.42 34.72 32.00
CA ASP A 192 -1.44 35.31 32.91
C ASP A 192 -0.02 35.26 32.34
N TYR A 193 0.81 36.22 32.76
CA TYR A 193 2.23 36.24 32.43
C TYR A 193 2.92 34.90 32.75
N GLY A 194 3.72 34.40 31.83
CA GLY A 194 4.45 33.15 31.99
C GLY A 194 3.65 31.88 31.68
N THR A 195 2.35 31.97 31.40
CA THR A 195 1.51 30.85 30.94
C THR A 195 2.09 30.26 29.66
N SER A 196 2.15 28.93 29.58
CA SER A 196 2.66 28.21 28.40
C SER A 196 1.52 27.63 27.57
N MET A 197 1.71 27.60 26.25
CA MET A 197 0.74 27.11 25.28
C MET A 197 1.44 26.50 24.06
N ARG A 198 0.75 25.62 23.35
CA ARG A 198 1.26 25.05 22.09
C ARG A 198 0.83 25.93 20.91
N VAL A 199 1.75 26.15 19.98
CA VAL A 199 1.53 26.87 18.72
C VAL A 199 1.29 25.85 17.62
N PHE A 200 0.24 26.07 16.81
CA PHE A 200 -0.15 25.18 15.72
C PHE A 200 0.01 25.83 14.35
N GLU A 201 -0.24 27.13 14.25
CA GLU A 201 -0.12 27.90 13.01
C GLU A 201 0.43 29.28 13.31
N GLU A 202 1.34 29.74 12.45
CA GLU A 202 1.93 31.08 12.49
C GLU A 202 1.33 31.94 11.39
N TYR A 203 0.89 33.14 11.79
CA TYR A 203 0.48 34.21 10.91
C TYR A 203 1.30 35.45 11.25
N LYS A 204 1.34 36.42 10.32
CA LYS A 204 2.17 37.62 10.41
C LYS A 204 2.22 38.26 11.81
N ASP A 205 1.06 38.53 12.41
CA ASP A 205 0.94 39.20 13.71
C ASP A 205 0.24 38.32 14.77
N TRP A 206 -0.06 37.06 14.44
CA TRP A 206 -0.90 36.19 15.27
C TRP A 206 -0.42 34.74 15.26
N TYR A 207 -0.52 34.07 16.39
CA TYR A 207 -0.37 32.64 16.50
C TYR A 207 -1.72 31.98 16.77
N LYS A 208 -2.01 30.86 16.11
CA LYS A 208 -3.06 29.93 16.54
C LYS A 208 -2.47 29.03 17.62
N VAL A 209 -3.07 29.07 18.80
CA VAL A 209 -2.54 28.45 20.00
C VAL A 209 -3.59 27.59 20.70
N ARG A 210 -3.11 26.64 21.51
CA ARG A 210 -3.94 25.89 22.45
C ARG A 210 -3.32 25.91 23.84
N LEU A 211 -4.10 26.28 24.85
CA LEU A 211 -3.73 26.12 26.26
C LEU A 211 -3.72 24.64 26.68
N ASN A 212 -3.10 24.32 27.82
CA ASN A 212 -3.06 22.94 28.33
C ASN A 212 -4.46 22.36 28.61
N ASN A 213 -5.40 23.21 29.02
CA ASN A 213 -6.82 22.89 29.23
C ASN A 213 -7.65 22.86 27.93
N GLY A 214 -7.02 22.99 26.76
CA GLY A 214 -7.69 22.80 25.47
C GLY A 214 -8.36 24.03 24.86
N VAL A 215 -8.29 25.21 25.48
CA VAL A 215 -8.78 26.45 24.83
C VAL A 215 -7.96 26.70 23.56
N VAL A 216 -8.60 26.61 22.39
CA VAL A 216 -8.00 26.92 21.09
C VAL A 216 -8.43 28.32 20.66
N GLY A 217 -7.47 29.16 20.27
CA GLY A 217 -7.76 30.48 19.72
C GLY A 217 -6.53 31.15 19.15
N TYR A 218 -6.56 32.48 19.10
CA TYR A 218 -5.50 33.28 18.50
C TYR A 218 -4.94 34.29 19.49
N ILE A 219 -3.62 34.36 19.59
CA ILE A 219 -2.90 35.32 20.43
C ILE A 219 -1.99 36.18 19.56
N GLN A 220 -1.78 37.44 19.92
CA GLN A 220 -0.88 38.32 19.16
C GLN A 220 0.57 37.87 19.35
N ALA A 221 1.35 37.92 18.27
CA ALA A 221 2.76 37.54 18.31
C ALA A 221 3.58 38.40 19.30
N GLU A 222 3.21 39.68 19.47
CA GLU A 222 3.87 40.58 20.44
C GLU A 222 3.66 40.19 21.91
N ASP A 223 2.61 39.41 22.21
CA ASP A 223 2.23 39.06 23.59
C ASP A 223 2.92 37.78 24.08
N VAL A 224 3.64 37.05 23.20
CA VAL A 224 4.27 35.76 23.51
C VAL A 224 5.72 35.68 23.03
N GLY A 225 6.57 35.05 23.82
CA GLY A 225 7.87 34.56 23.38
C GLY A 225 7.73 33.11 22.89
N VAL A 226 8.20 32.82 21.68
CA VAL A 226 8.05 31.49 21.08
C VAL A 226 9.39 30.76 21.02
N ASN A 227 9.41 29.52 21.51
CA ASN A 227 10.56 28.64 21.47
C ASN A 227 10.19 27.32 20.80
N TRP A 228 11.14 26.74 20.08
CA TRP A 228 11.02 25.36 19.63
C TRP A 228 11.37 24.46 20.80
N VAL A 229 10.43 23.60 21.20
CA VAL A 229 10.68 22.57 22.21
C VAL A 229 10.68 21.23 21.50
N THR A 230 11.85 20.60 21.44
CA THR A 230 11.95 19.21 21.02
C THR A 230 11.37 18.35 22.14
N MET A 231 10.14 17.83 21.99
CA MET A 231 9.70 16.77 22.89
C MET A 231 10.40 15.46 22.53
N ILE A 232 10.88 14.83 23.60
CA ILE A 232 11.47 13.50 23.78
C ILE A 232 11.50 12.66 22.50
N HIS A 233 12.71 12.35 22.05
CA HIS A 233 12.98 11.23 21.16
C HIS A 233 12.43 9.97 21.87
N ILE A 234 11.20 9.58 21.57
CA ILE A 234 10.75 8.23 21.87
C ILE A 234 11.75 7.36 21.13
N PRO A 235 12.48 6.45 21.80
CA PRO A 235 13.35 5.52 21.11
C PRO A 235 12.47 4.73 20.14
N TYR A 236 12.47 5.15 18.88
CA TYR A 236 11.96 4.36 17.78
C TYR A 236 12.94 3.21 17.66
N GLU A 237 12.61 2.07 18.25
CA GLU A 237 13.26 0.84 17.84
C GLU A 237 12.82 0.61 16.40
N PRO A 238 13.74 0.73 15.41
CA PRO A 238 13.37 0.37 14.06
C PRO A 238 12.89 -1.08 14.10
N PRO A 239 11.73 -1.38 13.48
CA PRO A 239 11.26 -2.75 13.41
C PRO A 239 12.38 -3.61 12.82
N ARG A 240 12.54 -4.83 13.34
CA ARG A 240 13.58 -5.76 12.88
C ARG A 240 13.56 -5.84 11.36
N ASP A 241 14.69 -5.52 10.76
CA ASP A 241 14.86 -5.59 9.31
C ASP A 241 15.06 -7.06 8.92
N PHE A 242 13.98 -7.68 8.44
CA PHE A 242 13.98 -9.03 7.89
C PHE A 242 14.27 -9.04 6.38
N SER A 243 14.89 -7.99 5.83
CA SER A 243 15.17 -7.94 4.38
C SER A 243 16.21 -9.00 3.98
N TRP A 244 15.72 -10.10 3.44
CA TRP A 244 16.56 -11.04 2.70
C TRP A 244 16.96 -10.43 1.35
N LYS A 245 18.18 -10.73 0.92
CA LYS A 245 18.70 -10.39 -0.41
C LYS A 245 19.41 -11.61 -0.99
N PRO A 246 19.36 -11.79 -2.31
CA PRO A 246 20.10 -12.86 -2.96
C PRO A 246 21.60 -12.68 -2.75
N LYS A 247 22.35 -13.79 -2.82
CA LYS A 247 23.82 -13.76 -2.63
C LYS A 247 24.52 -12.83 -3.63
N THR A 248 23.99 -12.73 -4.84
CA THR A 248 24.53 -11.91 -5.92
C THR A 248 23.41 -11.24 -6.70
N GLY A 249 23.58 -9.95 -6.99
CA GLY A 249 22.73 -9.21 -7.92
C GLY A 249 21.29 -9.02 -7.44
N LYS A 250 20.35 -9.16 -8.37
CA LYS A 250 18.90 -8.94 -8.18
C LYS A 250 18.15 -10.25 -7.95
N VAL A 251 16.96 -10.20 -7.36
CA VAL A 251 16.14 -11.40 -7.11
C VAL A 251 15.74 -12.06 -8.42
N SER A 252 15.88 -13.37 -8.50
CA SER A 252 15.29 -14.21 -9.53
C SER A 252 14.44 -15.28 -8.86
N LEU A 253 13.16 -15.29 -9.20
CA LEU A 253 12.17 -16.22 -8.67
C LEU A 253 11.48 -16.94 -9.81
N SER A 254 11.16 -18.21 -9.62
CA SER A 254 10.25 -18.93 -10.52
C SER A 254 9.12 -19.52 -9.72
N TRP A 255 7.88 -19.30 -10.18
CA TRP A 255 6.76 -20.09 -9.71
C TRP A 255 6.97 -21.54 -10.19
N HIS A 256 6.60 -22.51 -9.35
CA HIS A 256 6.62 -23.93 -9.67
C HIS A 256 5.17 -24.43 -9.59
N SER A 257 4.54 -24.52 -10.75
CA SER A 257 3.15 -24.93 -10.86
C SER A 257 3.00 -26.43 -10.56
N MET A 258 2.01 -26.77 -9.74
CA MET A 258 1.71 -28.17 -9.38
C MET A 258 0.22 -28.31 -9.04
N TYR A 259 -0.40 -29.40 -9.51
CA TYR A 259 -1.85 -29.62 -9.40
C TYR A 259 -2.21 -30.95 -8.73
N SER A 260 -1.38 -31.98 -8.87
CA SER A 260 -1.64 -33.35 -8.39
C SER A 260 -0.77 -33.77 -7.19
N GLY A 261 0.19 -32.94 -6.77
CA GLY A 261 1.11 -33.18 -5.65
C GLY A 261 2.46 -32.50 -5.86
N THR A 262 3.26 -32.42 -4.79
CA THR A 262 4.64 -31.90 -4.86
C THR A 262 5.56 -32.96 -5.46
N PRO A 263 6.35 -32.63 -6.50
CA PRO A 263 7.27 -33.58 -7.13
C PRO A 263 8.45 -33.93 -6.20
N ASP A 264 9.00 -35.13 -6.39
CA ASP A 264 10.27 -35.52 -5.78
C ASP A 264 11.42 -34.84 -6.52
N MET A 265 12.12 -33.95 -5.83
CA MET A 265 13.23 -33.18 -6.39
C MET A 265 14.59 -33.88 -6.22
N THR A 266 14.62 -35.11 -5.71
CA THR A 266 15.87 -35.84 -5.49
C THR A 266 16.66 -36.00 -6.79
N GLY A 267 17.87 -35.43 -6.82
CA GLY A 267 18.77 -35.50 -7.97
C GLY A 267 18.50 -34.49 -9.09
N VAL A 268 17.54 -33.58 -8.91
CA VAL A 268 17.36 -32.43 -9.80
C VAL A 268 18.51 -31.45 -9.59
N GLU A 269 19.22 -31.12 -10.67
CA GLU A 269 20.35 -30.21 -10.64
C GLU A 269 19.91 -28.77 -10.44
N LYS A 270 20.79 -27.99 -9.79
CA LYS A 270 20.59 -26.56 -9.60
C LYS A 270 20.60 -25.82 -10.94
N VAL A 271 19.59 -24.99 -11.13
CA VAL A 271 19.56 -23.89 -12.10
C VAL A 271 20.38 -22.70 -11.58
N ASP A 272 21.46 -22.36 -12.29
CA ASP A 272 22.19 -21.12 -12.07
C ASP A 272 21.37 -19.91 -12.50
N GLY A 273 21.40 -18.86 -11.68
CA GLY A 273 20.65 -17.63 -11.93
C GLY A 273 19.32 -17.51 -11.19
N LEU A 274 18.80 -18.62 -10.67
CA LEU A 274 17.59 -18.67 -9.84
C LEU A 274 17.95 -18.59 -8.35
N ASP A 275 17.18 -17.83 -7.55
CA ASP A 275 17.36 -17.77 -6.08
C ASP A 275 16.18 -18.34 -5.31
N VAL A 276 14.96 -18.25 -5.85
CA VAL A 276 13.74 -18.60 -5.14
C VAL A 276 12.87 -19.55 -5.95
N MET A 277 12.51 -20.67 -5.33
CA MET A 277 11.47 -21.56 -5.80
C MET A 277 10.14 -21.17 -5.13
N SER A 278 9.10 -20.91 -5.92
CA SER A 278 7.76 -20.56 -5.41
C SER A 278 6.73 -21.66 -5.75
N PRO A 279 6.67 -22.76 -4.97
CA PRO A 279 5.77 -23.87 -5.27
C PRO A 279 4.32 -23.57 -4.87
N ARG A 280 3.36 -23.92 -5.73
CA ARG A 280 1.91 -23.81 -5.43
C ARG A 280 1.48 -24.86 -4.41
N TRP A 281 1.58 -24.55 -3.12
CA TRP A 281 1.33 -25.53 -2.04
C TRP A 281 0.01 -25.37 -1.32
N PHE A 282 -0.49 -24.15 -1.26
CA PHE A 282 -1.68 -23.85 -0.46
C PHE A 282 -2.78 -23.33 -1.36
N GLU A 283 -3.98 -23.88 -1.20
CA GLU A 283 -5.17 -23.48 -1.94
C GLU A 283 -6.30 -23.26 -0.94
N VAL A 284 -6.88 -22.07 -0.93
CA VAL A 284 -8.11 -21.80 -0.17
C VAL A 284 -9.23 -22.62 -0.78
N ILE A 285 -9.93 -23.40 0.06
CA ILE A 285 -10.97 -24.33 -0.38
C ILE A 285 -12.39 -23.99 0.11
N ASP A 286 -12.53 -22.96 0.94
CA ASP A 286 -13.83 -22.48 1.41
C ASP A 286 -13.77 -21.02 1.92
N GLU A 287 -14.94 -20.45 2.20
CA GLU A 287 -15.11 -19.10 2.72
C GLU A 287 -14.60 -18.92 4.16
N HIS A 288 -14.28 -20.01 4.86
CA HIS A 288 -13.76 -19.99 6.23
C HIS A 288 -12.23 -19.88 6.27
N GLY A 289 -11.57 -19.83 5.11
CA GLY A 289 -10.12 -19.73 5.00
C GLY A 289 -9.41 -21.05 5.27
N ASN A 290 -10.08 -22.20 5.14
CA ASN A 290 -9.41 -23.49 5.22
C ASN A 290 -8.53 -23.71 3.99
N LEU A 291 -7.37 -24.34 4.21
CA LEU A 291 -6.40 -24.61 3.16
C LEU A 291 -6.35 -26.10 2.82
N LYS A 292 -6.41 -26.40 1.53
CA LYS A 292 -5.78 -27.62 1.00
C LYS A 292 -4.27 -27.38 0.96
N ASN A 293 -3.54 -28.37 1.47
CA ASN A 293 -2.11 -28.30 1.65
C ASN A 293 -1.44 -29.52 1.00
N ILE A 294 -0.52 -29.26 0.08
CA ILE A 294 0.33 -30.28 -0.56
C ILE A 294 1.83 -30.04 -0.32
N GLY A 295 2.19 -29.20 0.65
CA GLY A 295 3.58 -28.88 0.98
C GLY A 295 4.38 -30.10 1.42
N ASP A 296 5.67 -30.08 1.11
CA ASP A 296 6.61 -31.17 1.38
C ASP A 296 7.92 -30.64 1.94
N LEU A 297 8.29 -31.12 3.14
CA LEU A 297 9.54 -30.75 3.80
C LEU A 297 10.77 -31.25 3.01
N ASN A 298 10.68 -32.37 2.30
CA ASN A 298 11.80 -32.87 1.50
C ASN A 298 12.11 -31.94 0.32
N TYR A 299 11.07 -31.35 -0.28
CA TYR A 299 11.23 -30.32 -1.31
C TYR A 299 11.98 -29.10 -0.74
N THR A 300 11.58 -28.61 0.44
CA THR A 300 12.29 -27.49 1.07
C THR A 300 13.75 -27.83 1.38
N ARG A 301 14.03 -29.03 1.89
CA ARG A 301 15.39 -29.47 2.18
C ARG A 301 16.26 -29.53 0.93
N TRP A 302 15.75 -30.12 -0.16
CA TRP A 302 16.45 -30.08 -1.45
C TRP A 302 16.71 -28.64 -1.89
N ALA A 303 15.70 -27.77 -1.83
CA ALA A 303 15.84 -26.39 -2.23
C ALA A 303 16.92 -25.66 -1.42
N HIS A 304 16.95 -25.86 -0.10
CA HIS A 304 17.96 -25.29 0.79
C HIS A 304 19.36 -25.86 0.56
N GLU A 305 19.48 -27.17 0.29
CA GLU A 305 20.75 -27.83 -0.06
C GLU A 305 21.36 -27.25 -1.35
N GLU A 306 20.52 -26.99 -2.36
CA GLU A 306 20.93 -26.31 -3.59
C GLU A 306 21.07 -24.77 -3.42
N GLY A 307 20.68 -24.25 -2.27
CA GLY A 307 20.84 -22.85 -1.88
C GLY A 307 19.77 -21.90 -2.40
N TYR A 308 18.59 -22.42 -2.70
CA TYR A 308 17.37 -21.66 -2.96
C TYR A 308 16.66 -21.26 -1.66
N GLN A 309 15.89 -20.17 -1.71
CA GLN A 309 14.77 -19.99 -0.79
C GLN A 309 13.51 -20.67 -1.31
N VAL A 310 12.61 -21.03 -0.40
CA VAL A 310 11.26 -21.50 -0.75
C VAL A 310 10.24 -20.47 -0.29
N TRP A 311 9.57 -19.81 -1.24
CA TRP A 311 8.44 -18.92 -0.96
C TRP A 311 7.16 -19.64 -1.37
N ALA A 312 6.53 -20.36 -0.44
CA ALA A 312 5.37 -21.18 -0.79
C ALA A 312 4.19 -20.30 -1.24
N MET A 313 3.62 -20.64 -2.39
CA MET A 313 2.52 -19.90 -2.97
C MET A 313 1.18 -20.37 -2.39
N VAL A 314 0.35 -19.39 -2.03
CA VAL A 314 -1.03 -19.56 -1.59
C VAL A 314 -1.97 -18.93 -2.60
N VAL A 315 -2.88 -19.73 -3.15
CA VAL A 315 -3.88 -19.29 -4.12
C VAL A 315 -5.27 -19.24 -3.51
N ASN A 316 -6.12 -18.34 -3.99
CA ASN A 316 -7.57 -18.43 -3.74
C ASN A 316 -8.25 -19.34 -4.78
N ASN A 317 -9.54 -19.62 -4.56
CA ASN A 317 -10.36 -20.34 -5.52
C ASN A 317 -10.68 -19.44 -6.73
N PHE A 318 -9.87 -19.53 -7.78
CA PHE A 318 -10.03 -18.72 -9.00
C PHE A 318 -11.38 -18.92 -9.70
N ALA A 319 -12.03 -20.07 -9.50
CA ALA A 319 -13.32 -20.38 -10.11
C ALA A 319 -14.50 -19.72 -9.40
N ASP A 320 -14.38 -19.38 -8.11
CA ASP A 320 -15.44 -18.75 -7.31
C ASP A 320 -14.93 -17.52 -6.54
N ASN A 321 -15.17 -16.36 -7.13
CA ASN A 321 -14.81 -15.09 -6.50
C ASN A 321 -15.77 -14.65 -5.38
N GLN A 322 -16.93 -15.28 -5.23
CA GLN A 322 -17.82 -15.01 -4.10
C GLN A 322 -17.33 -15.69 -2.84
N GLU A 323 -16.81 -16.91 -2.94
CA GLU A 323 -16.13 -17.58 -1.83
C GLU A 323 -14.96 -16.72 -1.31
N THR A 324 -14.15 -16.20 -2.22
CA THR A 324 -13.04 -15.28 -1.89
C THR A 324 -13.58 -14.00 -1.23
N SER A 325 -14.67 -13.43 -1.74
CA SER A 325 -15.35 -12.27 -1.17
C SER A 325 -15.81 -12.50 0.27
N LEU A 326 -16.41 -13.65 0.55
CA LEU A 326 -16.87 -14.03 1.89
C LEU A 326 -15.70 -14.18 2.87
N LEU A 327 -14.61 -14.84 2.46
CA LEU A 327 -13.38 -14.95 3.25
C LEU A 327 -12.80 -13.59 3.58
N LEU A 328 -12.58 -12.75 2.55
CA LEU A 328 -11.94 -11.44 2.74
C LEU A 328 -12.75 -10.55 3.68
N ASN A 329 -14.09 -10.67 3.69
CA ASN A 329 -14.98 -9.88 4.55
C ASN A 329 -15.29 -10.53 5.92
N SER A 330 -14.59 -11.59 6.34
CA SER A 330 -14.68 -12.18 7.68
C SER A 330 -13.34 -12.12 8.40
N THR A 331 -13.30 -11.49 9.57
CA THR A 331 -12.06 -11.39 10.35
C THR A 331 -11.61 -12.74 10.91
N GLU A 332 -12.53 -13.64 11.28
CA GLU A 332 -12.22 -15.03 11.64
C GLU A 332 -11.63 -15.81 10.45
N ALA A 333 -12.21 -15.69 9.24
CA ALA A 333 -11.71 -16.41 8.07
C ALA A 333 -10.30 -15.96 7.67
N ARG A 334 -10.05 -14.63 7.67
CA ARG A 334 -8.70 -14.08 7.47
C ARG A 334 -7.72 -14.58 8.54
N ASP A 335 -8.12 -14.59 9.82
CA ASP A 335 -7.29 -15.11 10.91
C ASP A 335 -6.99 -16.60 10.74
N ASN A 336 -7.99 -17.41 10.41
CA ASN A 336 -7.86 -18.85 10.22
C ASN A 336 -6.89 -19.18 9.09
N LEU A 337 -6.98 -18.46 7.97
CA LEU A 337 -6.03 -18.57 6.86
C LEU A 337 -4.59 -18.27 7.33
N ILE A 338 -4.39 -17.13 7.99
CA ILE A 338 -3.05 -16.70 8.45
C ILE A 338 -2.47 -17.70 9.47
N ARG A 339 -3.27 -18.20 10.41
CA ARG A 339 -2.81 -19.19 11.41
C ARG A 339 -2.36 -20.50 10.77
N GLN A 340 -3.09 -20.99 9.77
CA GLN A 340 -2.67 -22.18 9.04
C GLN A 340 -1.36 -21.94 8.28
N LEU A 341 -1.22 -20.78 7.62
CA LEU A 341 0.02 -20.42 6.94
C LEU A 341 1.22 -20.35 7.90
N LEU A 342 1.07 -19.75 9.08
CA LEU A 342 2.12 -19.72 10.13
C LEU A 342 2.51 -21.13 10.60
N ALA A 343 1.53 -22.02 10.76
CA ALA A 343 1.79 -23.40 11.18
C ALA A 343 2.50 -24.19 10.08
N PHE A 344 2.04 -24.08 8.83
CA PHE A 344 2.65 -24.76 7.69
C PHE A 344 4.02 -24.20 7.35
N ALA A 345 4.23 -22.90 7.51
CA ALA A 345 5.53 -22.30 7.27
C ALA A 345 6.60 -22.88 8.22
N SER A 346 6.25 -23.01 9.50
CA SER A 346 7.12 -23.68 10.48
C SER A 346 7.27 -25.18 10.23
N LEU A 347 6.21 -25.87 9.76
CA LEU A 347 6.23 -27.31 9.52
C LEU A 347 7.12 -27.69 8.33
N TYR A 348 7.08 -26.90 7.27
CA TYR A 348 7.82 -27.14 6.04
C TYR A 348 9.12 -26.33 5.94
N GLU A 349 9.46 -25.59 6.99
CA GLU A 349 10.70 -24.79 7.10
C GLU A 349 10.89 -23.81 5.92
N ILE A 350 9.79 -23.27 5.38
CA ILE A 350 9.86 -22.34 4.23
C ILE A 350 10.35 -20.95 4.65
N ASP A 351 10.89 -20.21 3.68
CA ASP A 351 11.48 -18.89 3.89
C ASP A 351 10.51 -17.74 3.65
N GLY A 352 9.39 -18.01 2.97
CA GLY A 352 8.41 -16.98 2.63
C GLY A 352 7.06 -17.52 2.20
N ILE A 353 6.10 -16.60 2.08
CA ILE A 353 4.77 -16.85 1.51
C ILE A 353 4.55 -15.90 0.34
N ASN A 354 4.14 -16.47 -0.79
CA ASN A 354 3.68 -15.72 -1.96
C ASN A 354 2.16 -15.78 -2.08
N PHE A 355 1.47 -14.66 -1.94
CA PHE A 355 0.02 -14.59 -2.10
C PHE A 355 -0.37 -14.38 -3.56
N ASP A 356 -1.08 -15.34 -4.13
CA ASP A 356 -1.59 -15.29 -5.50
C ASP A 356 -3.13 -15.27 -5.47
N PHE A 357 -3.68 -14.11 -5.11
CA PHE A 357 -5.12 -13.90 -4.97
C PHE A 357 -5.69 -13.26 -6.24
N GLU A 358 -6.19 -14.08 -7.16
CA GLU A 358 -6.71 -13.66 -8.46
C GLU A 358 -8.25 -13.71 -8.53
N ASN A 359 -8.81 -13.12 -9.60
CA ASN A 359 -10.25 -13.02 -9.81
C ASN A 359 -11.02 -12.35 -8.65
N VAL A 360 -10.38 -11.49 -7.86
CA VAL A 360 -10.97 -10.83 -6.69
C VAL A 360 -11.97 -9.76 -7.11
N LEU A 361 -13.15 -9.69 -6.49
CA LEU A 361 -14.12 -8.65 -6.80
C LEU A 361 -13.59 -7.25 -6.45
N LEU A 362 -13.79 -6.27 -7.32
CA LEU A 362 -13.30 -4.90 -7.13
C LEU A 362 -13.75 -4.25 -5.79
N LYS A 363 -14.96 -4.57 -5.33
CA LYS A 363 -15.49 -4.10 -4.03
C LYS A 363 -14.66 -4.58 -2.83
N ASP A 364 -13.88 -5.66 -2.99
CA ASP A 364 -13.10 -6.30 -1.93
C ASP A 364 -11.62 -5.90 -1.98
N ARG A 365 -11.25 -4.95 -2.85
CA ARG A 365 -9.89 -4.40 -2.98
C ARG A 365 -9.26 -4.00 -1.64
N ASP A 366 -10.02 -3.26 -0.83
CA ASP A 366 -9.54 -2.79 0.46
C ASP A 366 -9.46 -3.93 1.48
N MET A 367 -10.30 -4.96 1.35
CA MET A 367 -10.27 -6.15 2.21
C MET A 367 -9.17 -7.14 1.85
N LEU A 368 -8.77 -7.24 0.58
CA LEU A 368 -7.53 -7.93 0.18
C LEU A 368 -6.32 -7.22 0.78
N THR A 369 -6.29 -5.88 0.68
CA THR A 369 -5.24 -5.07 1.32
C THR A 369 -5.23 -5.27 2.84
N GLN A 370 -6.42 -5.36 3.46
CA GLN A 370 -6.54 -5.64 4.89
C GLN A 370 -6.02 -7.02 5.27
N LEU A 371 -6.28 -8.06 4.47
CA LEU A 371 -5.68 -9.39 4.68
C LEU A 371 -4.15 -9.28 4.72
N MET A 372 -3.55 -8.52 3.81
CA MET A 372 -2.09 -8.31 3.81
C MET A 372 -1.59 -7.53 5.03
N ARG A 373 -2.34 -6.51 5.49
CA ARG A 373 -2.01 -5.78 6.74
C ARG A 373 -2.04 -6.66 7.97
N GLU A 374 -2.88 -7.71 7.97
CA GLU A 374 -2.95 -8.68 9.05
C GLU A 374 -1.88 -9.78 8.90
N ALA A 375 -1.66 -10.27 7.69
CA ALA A 375 -0.74 -11.37 7.44
C ALA A 375 0.73 -10.96 7.62
N VAL A 376 1.14 -9.81 7.06
CA VAL A 376 2.55 -9.40 7.00
C VAL A 376 3.19 -9.28 8.39
N PRO A 377 2.62 -8.55 9.37
CA PRO A 377 3.22 -8.47 10.70
C PRO A 377 3.44 -9.82 11.37
N LEU A 378 2.47 -10.74 11.21
CA LEU A 378 2.50 -12.07 11.83
C LEU A 378 3.52 -12.99 11.16
N LEU A 379 3.54 -13.02 9.82
CA LEU A 379 4.49 -13.81 9.04
C LEU A 379 5.94 -13.33 9.26
N LYS A 380 6.15 -12.00 9.28
CA LYS A 380 7.47 -11.41 9.52
C LYS A 380 7.98 -11.65 10.94
N GLU A 381 7.11 -11.77 11.92
CA GLU A 381 7.53 -12.16 13.29
C GLU A 381 8.17 -13.56 13.32
N GLN A 382 7.79 -14.45 12.39
CA GLN A 382 8.45 -15.75 12.18
C GLN A 382 9.68 -15.68 11.25
N GLY A 383 10.06 -14.49 10.76
CA GLY A 383 11.20 -14.30 9.87
C GLY A 383 10.91 -14.58 8.40
N LEU A 384 9.63 -14.72 8.01
CA LEU A 384 9.24 -15.00 6.63
C LEU A 384 9.27 -13.75 5.75
N ILE A 385 9.68 -13.93 4.50
CA ILE A 385 9.46 -12.96 3.42
C ILE A 385 8.02 -13.05 2.94
N VAL A 386 7.39 -11.90 2.68
CA VAL A 386 6.00 -11.88 2.21
C VAL A 386 5.89 -11.14 0.88
N SER A 387 5.37 -11.83 -0.13
CA SER A 387 5.15 -11.30 -1.47
C SER A 387 3.70 -11.49 -1.92
N ILE A 388 3.29 -10.69 -2.91
CA ILE A 388 1.96 -10.80 -3.53
C ILE A 388 2.06 -10.64 -5.04
N ASP A 389 1.32 -11.48 -5.75
CA ASP A 389 1.13 -11.40 -7.20
C ASP A 389 0.03 -10.39 -7.52
N VAL A 390 0.33 -9.46 -8.42
CA VAL A 390 -0.62 -8.43 -8.85
C VAL A 390 -0.63 -8.31 -10.36
N GLY A 391 -1.82 -8.10 -10.93
CA GLY A 391 -1.96 -7.72 -12.32
C GLY A 391 -1.51 -6.28 -12.57
N VAL A 392 -1.36 -5.95 -13.85
CA VAL A 392 -1.03 -4.59 -14.28
C VAL A 392 -2.14 -3.60 -13.88
N PRO A 393 -1.83 -2.35 -13.50
CA PRO A 393 -2.82 -1.37 -13.02
C PRO A 393 -3.63 -0.72 -14.17
N ASP A 394 -4.08 -1.56 -15.11
CA ASP A 394 -4.88 -1.18 -16.27
C ASP A 394 -5.55 -2.42 -16.87
N GLY A 395 -6.87 -2.53 -16.76
CA GLY A 395 -7.60 -3.61 -17.39
C GLY A 395 -8.77 -4.13 -16.56
N SER A 396 -8.74 -5.43 -16.27
CA SER A 396 -9.85 -6.16 -15.67
C SER A 396 -10.19 -5.66 -14.28
N GLU A 397 -11.49 -5.57 -13.97
CA GLU A 397 -11.92 -5.29 -12.60
C GLU A 397 -11.44 -6.35 -11.60
N THR A 398 -11.35 -7.62 -12.02
CA THR A 398 -11.05 -8.74 -11.12
C THR A 398 -9.63 -9.27 -11.17
N TYR A 399 -8.83 -8.84 -12.15
CA TYR A 399 -7.42 -9.24 -12.29
C TYR A 399 -6.46 -8.04 -12.39
N SER A 400 -6.96 -6.80 -12.26
CA SER A 400 -6.13 -5.60 -12.41
C SER A 400 -6.51 -4.52 -11.40
N LEU A 401 -7.76 -4.05 -11.44
CA LEU A 401 -8.21 -2.93 -10.59
C LEU A 401 -8.56 -3.35 -9.15
N CYS A 402 -8.70 -4.65 -8.90
CA CYS A 402 -8.95 -5.22 -7.57
C CYS A 402 -7.76 -5.09 -6.60
N TYR A 403 -6.60 -4.63 -7.05
CA TYR A 403 -5.42 -4.42 -6.21
C TYR A 403 -5.25 -2.94 -5.82
N ASP A 404 -4.93 -2.67 -4.56
CA ASP A 404 -4.40 -1.36 -4.16
C ASP A 404 -2.88 -1.38 -4.26
N HIS A 405 -2.34 -1.22 -5.48
CA HIS A 405 -0.89 -1.31 -5.73
C HIS A 405 -0.07 -0.43 -4.78
N LYS A 406 -0.56 0.78 -4.46
CA LYS A 406 0.16 1.69 -3.55
C LYS A 406 0.20 1.14 -2.13
N ALA A 407 -0.95 0.76 -1.58
CA ALA A 407 -1.00 0.21 -0.23
C ALA A 407 -0.20 -1.10 -0.13
N LEU A 408 -0.31 -1.98 -1.14
CA LEU A 408 0.48 -3.22 -1.21
C LEU A 408 1.98 -2.93 -1.29
N GLY A 409 2.43 -1.94 -2.08
CA GLY A 409 3.82 -1.51 -2.13
C GLY A 409 4.36 -0.99 -0.79
N GLU A 410 3.51 -0.39 0.04
CA GLU A 410 3.87 0.04 1.40
C GLU A 410 4.01 -1.16 2.36
N ILE A 411 3.14 -2.17 2.23
CA ILE A 411 3.00 -3.29 3.19
C ILE A 411 3.98 -4.44 2.89
N MET A 412 4.08 -4.88 1.64
CA MET A 412 4.74 -6.12 1.25
C MET A 412 6.26 -5.99 1.19
N ASP A 413 6.99 -7.11 1.30
CA ASP A 413 8.43 -7.14 1.01
C ASP A 413 8.66 -7.07 -0.51
N PHE A 414 7.90 -7.87 -1.27
CA PHE A 414 7.90 -7.83 -2.74
C PHE A 414 6.48 -7.78 -3.32
N VAL A 415 6.35 -7.05 -4.43
CA VAL A 415 5.16 -7.06 -5.29
C VAL A 415 5.58 -7.67 -6.62
N MET A 416 4.92 -8.74 -7.04
CA MET A 416 5.22 -9.45 -8.28
C MET A 416 4.23 -9.02 -9.35
N LEU A 417 4.72 -8.28 -10.34
CA LEU A 417 3.87 -7.72 -11.39
C LEU A 417 3.70 -8.74 -12.52
N MET A 418 2.51 -9.30 -12.67
CA MET A 418 2.18 -10.24 -13.74
C MET A 418 2.05 -9.53 -15.11
N THR A 419 3.19 -9.18 -15.71
CA THR A 419 3.31 -8.57 -17.04
C THR A 419 3.33 -9.60 -18.16
N TYR A 420 2.35 -10.48 -18.15
CA TYR A 420 2.07 -11.43 -19.22
C TYR A 420 0.55 -11.55 -19.44
N ASP A 421 0.16 -12.40 -20.37
CA ASP A 421 -1.24 -12.54 -20.81
C ASP A 421 -1.85 -11.27 -21.40
N GLN A 422 -1.03 -10.44 -22.06
CA GLN A 422 -1.50 -9.36 -22.94
C GLN A 422 -2.57 -9.86 -23.93
N HIS A 423 -2.32 -11.04 -24.51
CA HIS A 423 -3.30 -11.82 -25.26
C HIS A 423 -3.47 -13.18 -24.57
N TRP A 424 -4.44 -13.27 -23.64
CA TRP A 424 -4.75 -14.45 -22.82
C TRP A 424 -5.39 -15.60 -23.63
N HIS A 425 -5.56 -16.79 -23.02
CA HIS A 425 -6.01 -18.01 -23.72
C HIS A 425 -7.29 -17.85 -24.56
N GLY A 426 -8.23 -17.05 -24.09
CA GLY A 426 -9.51 -16.79 -24.75
C GLY A 426 -9.57 -15.47 -25.53
N SER A 427 -8.42 -14.84 -25.83
CA SER A 427 -8.39 -13.56 -26.54
C SER A 427 -9.06 -13.67 -27.91
N PRO A 428 -9.90 -12.69 -28.31
CA PRO A 428 -10.53 -12.69 -29.63
C PRO A 428 -9.54 -12.33 -30.76
N VAL A 429 -8.32 -11.94 -30.42
CA VAL A 429 -7.26 -11.57 -31.37
C VAL A 429 -5.98 -12.31 -31.00
N ALA A 430 -5.31 -12.87 -32.00
CA ALA A 430 -4.04 -13.53 -31.78
C ALA A 430 -2.91 -12.51 -31.66
N GLY A 431 -2.03 -12.73 -30.69
CA GLY A 431 -0.94 -11.84 -30.38
C GLY A 431 0.04 -12.45 -29.39
N SER A 432 1.10 -11.70 -29.10
CA SER A 432 2.11 -12.08 -28.12
C SER A 432 1.54 -12.09 -26.70
N VAL A 433 2.05 -12.99 -25.87
CA VAL A 433 1.75 -13.08 -24.45
C VAL A 433 2.32 -11.88 -23.67
N ALA A 434 3.47 -11.36 -24.09
CA ALA A 434 4.17 -10.27 -23.40
C ALA A 434 5.06 -9.48 -24.37
N GLN A 435 4.48 -8.59 -25.18
CA GLN A 435 5.28 -7.73 -26.07
C GLN A 435 6.18 -6.82 -25.23
N TYR A 436 7.45 -6.67 -25.58
CA TYR A 436 8.41 -5.88 -24.80
C TYR A 436 7.90 -4.46 -24.51
N GLY A 437 7.40 -3.75 -25.54
CA GLY A 437 6.87 -2.39 -25.37
C GLY A 437 5.62 -2.31 -24.47
N TRP A 438 4.78 -3.36 -24.48
CA TRP A 438 3.64 -3.46 -23.56
C TRP A 438 4.12 -3.70 -22.13
N VAL A 439 5.02 -4.66 -21.92
CA VAL A 439 5.64 -4.95 -20.62
C VAL A 439 6.25 -3.69 -20.01
N GLU A 440 7.10 -2.98 -20.76
CA GLU A 440 7.76 -1.77 -20.27
C GLU A 440 6.75 -0.65 -19.96
N ASN A 441 5.70 -0.49 -20.79
CA ASN A 441 4.65 0.49 -20.51
C ASN A 441 3.90 0.18 -19.21
N ARG A 442 3.54 -1.09 -18.99
CA ARG A 442 2.84 -1.52 -17.78
C ARG A 442 3.71 -1.40 -16.54
N LEU A 443 4.97 -1.80 -16.64
CA LEU A 443 5.97 -1.61 -15.58
C LEU A 443 6.06 -0.14 -15.14
N ARG A 444 6.21 0.80 -16.09
CA ARG A 444 6.32 2.23 -15.79
C ARG A 444 5.10 2.77 -15.04
N ARG A 445 3.90 2.33 -15.40
CA ARG A 445 2.67 2.71 -14.68
C ARG A 445 2.66 2.16 -13.26
N THR A 446 3.09 0.91 -13.06
CA THR A 446 3.19 0.32 -11.72
C THR A 446 4.19 1.07 -10.83
N LEU A 447 5.31 1.53 -11.40
CA LEU A 447 6.34 2.30 -10.68
C LEU A 447 5.86 3.66 -10.17
N GLU A 448 4.72 4.18 -10.64
CA GLU A 448 4.09 5.38 -10.07
C GLU A 448 3.46 5.10 -8.69
N MET A 449 3.26 3.83 -8.33
CA MET A 449 2.57 3.39 -7.13
C MET A 449 3.40 2.47 -6.24
N VAL A 450 4.31 1.67 -6.81
CA VAL A 450 5.13 0.69 -6.09
C VAL A 450 6.62 1.09 -6.20
N PRO A 451 7.36 1.16 -5.07
CA PRO A 451 8.80 1.41 -5.09
C PRO A 451 9.55 0.34 -5.92
N ASN A 452 10.51 0.77 -6.73
CA ASN A 452 11.27 -0.13 -7.62
C ASN A 452 12.03 -1.22 -6.84
N GLU A 453 12.55 -0.88 -5.65
CA GLU A 453 13.29 -1.80 -4.78
C GLU A 453 12.43 -2.92 -4.15
N LYS A 454 11.11 -2.89 -4.37
CA LYS A 454 10.16 -3.94 -3.97
C LYS A 454 9.50 -4.66 -5.15
N LEU A 455 9.72 -4.20 -6.38
CA LEU A 455 8.98 -4.69 -7.55
C LEU A 455 9.76 -5.80 -8.26
N LEU A 456 9.13 -6.97 -8.45
CA LEU A 456 9.62 -8.04 -9.32
C LEU A 456 8.83 -8.02 -10.63
N LEU A 457 9.53 -8.03 -11.76
CA LEU A 457 8.91 -8.06 -13.09
C LEU A 457 8.55 -9.50 -13.48
N GLY A 458 7.26 -9.76 -13.71
CA GLY A 458 6.76 -11.06 -14.17
C GLY A 458 7.00 -11.28 -15.66
N ILE A 459 7.64 -12.40 -16.02
CA ILE A 459 7.88 -12.81 -17.41
C ILE A 459 7.34 -14.23 -17.69
N PRO A 460 6.85 -14.51 -18.90
CA PRO A 460 6.36 -15.85 -19.25
C PRO A 460 7.47 -16.73 -19.86
N PHE A 461 7.48 -18.01 -19.49
CA PHE A 461 8.22 -19.09 -20.15
C PHE A 461 7.34 -19.92 -21.09
N TYR A 462 6.19 -19.36 -21.47
CA TYR A 462 5.27 -19.96 -22.42
C TYR A 462 4.82 -18.92 -23.45
N SER A 463 4.26 -19.41 -24.55
CA SER A 463 3.50 -18.57 -25.47
C SER A 463 2.21 -19.25 -25.91
N ARG A 464 1.58 -18.73 -26.96
CA ARG A 464 0.36 -19.27 -27.56
C ARG A 464 0.59 -19.52 -29.04
N LEU A 465 0.30 -20.74 -29.46
CA LEU A 465 0.07 -21.08 -30.86
C LEU A 465 -1.41 -20.80 -31.14
N TRP A 466 -1.65 -19.79 -31.97
CA TRP A 466 -2.99 -19.37 -32.35
C TRP A 466 -3.43 -20.06 -33.62
N GLU A 467 -4.70 -20.45 -33.68
CA GLU A 467 -5.38 -20.94 -34.87
C GLU A 467 -6.38 -19.87 -35.35
N GLU A 468 -6.25 -19.46 -36.61
CA GLU A 468 -7.16 -18.53 -37.26
C GLU A 468 -7.89 -19.21 -38.42
N THR A 469 -9.21 -19.10 -38.43
CA THR A 469 -10.07 -19.63 -39.50
C THR A 469 -11.00 -18.56 -40.03
N THR A 470 -11.15 -18.52 -41.37
CA THR A 470 -12.14 -17.64 -42.00
C THR A 470 -13.52 -18.27 -41.85
N THR A 471 -14.44 -17.59 -41.19
CA THR A 471 -15.83 -18.05 -41.02
C THR A 471 -16.61 -17.91 -42.32
N GLN A 472 -17.77 -18.57 -42.40
CA GLN A 472 -18.68 -18.46 -43.56
C GLN A 472 -19.12 -17.02 -43.86
N ASN A 473 -19.07 -16.13 -42.87
CA ASN A 473 -19.43 -14.72 -43.01
C ASN A 473 -18.22 -13.81 -43.34
N GLY A 474 -17.04 -14.39 -43.57
CA GLY A 474 -15.81 -13.66 -43.90
C GLY A 474 -15.08 -13.03 -42.69
N SER A 475 -15.55 -13.27 -41.46
CA SER A 475 -14.81 -12.86 -40.25
C SER A 475 -13.72 -13.88 -39.90
N VAL A 476 -12.67 -13.44 -39.19
CA VAL A 476 -11.64 -14.35 -38.68
C VAL A 476 -12.03 -14.81 -37.27
N SER A 477 -12.13 -16.12 -37.07
CA SER A 477 -12.26 -16.75 -35.76
C SER A 477 -10.88 -17.12 -35.24
N VAL A 478 -10.58 -16.72 -34.01
CA VAL A 478 -9.30 -16.97 -33.34
C VAL A 478 -9.54 -17.90 -32.15
N LYS A 479 -8.68 -18.91 -31.98
CA LYS A 479 -8.61 -19.72 -30.76
C LYS A 479 -7.16 -20.12 -30.45
N THR A 480 -6.89 -20.42 -29.18
CA THR A 480 -5.59 -21.00 -28.80
C THR A 480 -5.56 -22.47 -29.19
N ALA A 481 -4.66 -22.85 -30.09
CA ALA A 481 -4.42 -24.25 -30.45
C ALA A 481 -3.59 -24.96 -29.37
N LYS A 482 -2.52 -24.30 -28.90
CA LYS A 482 -1.60 -24.82 -27.88
C LYS A 482 -1.02 -23.67 -27.05
N THR A 483 -0.65 -23.97 -25.81
CA THR A 483 0.15 -23.11 -24.93
C THR A 483 1.52 -23.77 -24.71
N PRO A 484 2.47 -23.68 -25.66
CA PRO A 484 3.76 -24.34 -25.54
C PRO A 484 4.69 -23.67 -24.52
N SER A 485 5.47 -24.49 -23.81
CA SER A 485 6.68 -24.07 -23.06
C SER A 485 7.79 -23.58 -23.99
N ILE A 486 8.91 -23.09 -23.46
CA ILE A 486 10.09 -22.71 -24.26
C ILE A 486 10.49 -23.86 -25.20
N GLN A 487 10.69 -25.07 -24.67
CA GLN A 487 11.03 -26.23 -25.50
C GLN A 487 9.91 -26.60 -26.49
N GLY A 488 8.65 -26.47 -26.07
CA GLY A 488 7.50 -26.67 -26.96
C GLY A 488 7.51 -25.73 -28.15
N MET A 489 7.88 -24.46 -27.96
CA MET A 489 7.99 -23.48 -29.02
C MET A 489 9.13 -23.81 -29.98
N ARG A 490 10.30 -24.22 -29.46
CA ARG A 490 11.43 -24.69 -30.28
C ARG A 490 11.03 -25.89 -31.14
N ASN A 491 10.30 -26.85 -30.57
CA ASN A 491 9.82 -28.03 -31.29
C ASN A 491 8.83 -27.67 -32.40
N ILE A 492 7.90 -26.75 -32.13
CA ILE A 492 6.94 -26.26 -33.15
C ILE A 492 7.69 -25.51 -34.26
N ALA A 493 8.64 -24.64 -33.92
CA ALA A 493 9.44 -23.91 -34.89
C ALA A 493 10.26 -24.86 -35.78
N LYS A 494 10.89 -25.87 -35.18
CA LYS A 494 11.65 -26.92 -35.90
C LYS A 494 10.78 -27.74 -36.85
N ALA A 495 9.61 -28.17 -36.40
CA ALA A 495 8.66 -28.90 -37.24
C ALA A 495 8.18 -28.07 -38.45
N ASN A 496 8.32 -26.75 -38.38
CA ASN A 496 7.89 -25.79 -39.39
C ASN A 496 9.07 -24.98 -39.97
N GLU A 497 10.29 -25.53 -39.99
CA GLU A 497 11.51 -24.81 -40.43
C GLU A 497 11.45 -24.29 -41.89
N GLY A 498 10.57 -24.85 -42.72
CA GLY A 498 10.28 -24.35 -44.08
C GLY A 498 9.34 -23.13 -44.12
N SER A 499 8.85 -22.68 -42.96
CA SER A 499 7.91 -21.56 -42.80
C SER A 499 8.64 -20.26 -42.45
N THR A 500 7.93 -19.14 -42.52
CA THR A 500 8.51 -17.83 -42.20
C THR A 500 8.68 -17.68 -40.69
N ILE A 501 9.93 -17.71 -40.22
CA ILE A 501 10.33 -17.33 -38.86
C ILE A 501 11.19 -16.07 -38.94
N THR A 502 10.69 -14.96 -38.43
CA THR A 502 11.38 -13.66 -38.53
C THR A 502 11.34 -12.93 -37.20
N TRP A 503 12.41 -12.19 -36.89
CA TRP A 503 12.40 -11.27 -35.77
C TRP A 503 11.37 -10.15 -35.99
N ASP A 504 10.41 -10.02 -35.09
CA ASP A 504 9.45 -8.93 -35.07
C ASP A 504 9.93 -7.86 -34.08
N ASP A 505 10.36 -6.72 -34.62
CA ASP A 505 10.96 -5.65 -33.82
C ASP A 505 9.96 -4.98 -32.86
N VAL A 506 8.65 -5.09 -33.13
CA VAL A 506 7.61 -4.52 -32.28
C VAL A 506 7.42 -5.35 -31.02
N SER A 507 7.23 -6.66 -31.16
CA SER A 507 7.11 -7.56 -30.00
C SER A 507 8.45 -7.85 -29.32
N LYS A 508 9.57 -7.68 -30.06
CA LYS A 508 10.92 -8.13 -29.69
C LYS A 508 10.98 -9.63 -29.46
N GLN A 509 10.41 -10.37 -30.41
CA GLN A 509 10.30 -11.82 -30.40
C GLN A 509 10.45 -12.37 -31.81
N PHE A 510 10.78 -13.64 -31.94
CA PHE A 510 10.61 -14.33 -33.21
C PHE A 510 9.14 -14.61 -33.47
N TYR A 511 8.69 -14.30 -34.67
CA TYR A 511 7.33 -14.54 -35.15
C TYR A 511 7.33 -15.72 -36.12
N LEU A 512 6.52 -16.73 -35.81
CA LEU A 512 6.26 -17.89 -36.66
C LEU A 512 4.86 -17.78 -37.28
N GLU A 513 4.78 -17.97 -38.58
CA GLU A 513 3.52 -18.11 -39.31
C GLU A 513 3.59 -19.25 -40.32
N TYR A 514 2.54 -20.09 -40.35
CA TYR A 514 2.37 -21.15 -41.33
C TYR A 514 0.88 -21.47 -41.57
N TYR A 515 0.60 -22.27 -42.60
CA TYR A 515 -0.76 -22.66 -42.99
C TYR A 515 -0.87 -24.18 -43.06
N GLU A 516 -1.99 -24.73 -42.56
CA GLU A 516 -2.42 -26.10 -42.82
C GLU A 516 -3.81 -26.08 -43.47
N GLY A 517 -3.86 -26.27 -44.79
CA GLY A 517 -5.08 -26.04 -45.55
C GLY A 517 -5.53 -24.57 -45.48
N ASP A 518 -6.79 -24.33 -45.13
CA ASP A 518 -7.37 -22.99 -44.99
C ASP A 518 -7.17 -22.38 -43.58
N VAL A 519 -6.44 -23.09 -42.71
CA VAL A 519 -6.19 -22.69 -41.33
C VAL A 519 -4.83 -22.01 -41.22
N ARG A 520 -4.79 -20.81 -40.65
CA ARG A 520 -3.55 -20.06 -40.41
C ARG A 520 -3.11 -20.23 -38.97
N TYR A 521 -1.83 -20.54 -38.75
CA TYR A 521 -1.24 -20.63 -37.43
C TYR A 521 -0.21 -19.52 -37.21
N ARG A 522 -0.24 -18.92 -36.01
CA ARG A 522 0.62 -17.78 -35.65
C ARG A 522 1.15 -17.95 -34.22
N MET A 523 2.43 -17.65 -34.00
CA MET A 523 3.06 -17.74 -32.68
C MET A 523 4.15 -16.68 -32.52
N TRP A 524 4.23 -16.08 -31.34
CA TRP A 524 5.31 -15.19 -30.93
C TRP A 524 6.18 -15.93 -29.93
N ILE A 525 7.37 -16.31 -30.34
CA ILE A 525 8.26 -17.20 -29.60
C ILE A 525 8.91 -16.41 -28.47
N GLU A 526 8.85 -16.95 -27.24
CA GLU A 526 9.78 -16.55 -26.18
C GLU A 526 11.03 -17.43 -26.26
N ASP A 527 12.19 -16.79 -26.19
CA ASP A 527 13.50 -17.44 -26.23
C ASP A 527 14.51 -16.64 -25.39
N GLU A 528 15.77 -17.06 -25.39
CA GLU A 528 16.85 -16.37 -24.68
C GLU A 528 17.00 -14.90 -25.09
N ASN A 529 16.68 -14.55 -26.34
CA ASN A 529 16.81 -13.18 -26.86
C ASN A 529 15.70 -12.29 -26.31
N SER A 530 14.45 -12.72 -26.44
CA SER A 530 13.30 -11.95 -25.94
C SER A 530 13.34 -11.80 -24.41
N LEU A 531 13.79 -12.83 -23.70
CA LEU A 531 13.91 -12.82 -22.25
C LEU A 531 15.12 -12.03 -21.76
N ASN A 532 16.25 -12.03 -22.49
CA ASN A 532 17.35 -11.10 -22.21
C ASN A 532 16.90 -9.64 -22.32
N LEU A 533 16.13 -9.29 -23.36
CA LEU A 533 15.58 -7.95 -23.49
C LEU A 533 14.63 -7.62 -22.32
N LYS A 534 13.66 -8.48 -22.02
CA LYS A 534 12.69 -8.22 -20.94
C LYS A 534 13.36 -8.11 -19.57
N THR A 535 14.31 -8.99 -19.25
CA THR A 535 14.99 -8.98 -17.94
C THR A 535 15.94 -7.79 -17.78
N SER A 536 16.43 -7.18 -18.86
CA SER A 536 17.22 -5.95 -18.77
C SER A 536 16.40 -4.74 -18.28
N LEU A 537 15.07 -4.81 -18.34
CA LEU A 537 14.20 -3.82 -17.69
C LEU A 537 14.43 -3.76 -16.17
N ALA A 538 14.82 -4.87 -15.55
CA ALA A 538 15.18 -4.88 -14.14
C ALA A 538 16.44 -4.06 -13.84
N LEU A 539 17.39 -4.01 -14.78
CA LEU A 539 18.56 -3.13 -14.72
C LEU A 539 18.14 -1.68 -14.97
N LYS A 540 17.44 -1.43 -16.09
CA LYS A 540 17.00 -0.10 -16.53
C LYS A 540 16.24 0.68 -15.47
N TYR A 541 15.30 0.02 -14.80
CA TYR A 541 14.44 0.64 -13.79
C TYR A 541 14.89 0.35 -12.36
N ASN A 542 16.09 -0.25 -12.20
CA ASN A 542 16.64 -0.66 -10.92
C ASN A 542 15.63 -1.42 -10.04
N LEU A 543 14.95 -2.41 -10.63
CA LEU A 543 13.95 -3.22 -9.93
C LEU A 543 14.62 -4.13 -8.89
N ALA A 544 13.82 -4.65 -7.96
CA ALA A 544 14.25 -5.69 -7.04
C ALA A 544 14.71 -6.96 -7.77
N GLY A 545 14.11 -7.26 -8.93
CA GLY A 545 14.37 -8.48 -9.67
C GLY A 545 13.29 -8.85 -10.69
N VAL A 546 13.24 -10.13 -11.02
CA VAL A 546 12.32 -10.73 -11.99
C VAL A 546 11.72 -12.00 -11.40
N CYS A 547 10.45 -12.27 -11.72
CA CYS A 547 9.77 -13.52 -11.43
C CYS A 547 9.25 -14.16 -12.73
N SER A 548 9.28 -15.49 -12.85
CA SER A 548 8.98 -16.19 -14.10
C SER A 548 7.91 -17.26 -13.98
N TRP A 549 6.90 -17.21 -14.85
CA TRP A 549 5.84 -18.24 -14.96
C TRP A 549 6.12 -19.16 -16.16
N ASP A 550 6.48 -20.42 -15.98
CA ASP A 550 6.85 -21.05 -14.69
C ASP A 550 8.02 -22.03 -14.89
N TYR A 551 8.58 -22.51 -13.77
CA TYR A 551 9.77 -23.37 -13.73
C TYR A 551 9.69 -24.57 -14.70
N ASN A 552 8.53 -25.23 -14.78
CA ASN A 552 8.29 -26.40 -15.62
C ASN A 552 8.30 -26.08 -17.12
N CYS A 553 8.16 -24.80 -17.48
CA CYS A 553 8.14 -24.33 -18.86
C CYS A 553 9.50 -23.78 -19.33
N SER A 554 10.52 -23.78 -18.46
CA SER A 554 11.85 -23.21 -18.74
C SER A 554 12.78 -24.17 -19.50
N ASP A 555 13.93 -23.63 -19.94
CA ASP A 555 15.09 -24.41 -20.41
C ASP A 555 16.40 -23.76 -19.90
N GLN A 556 17.54 -24.42 -20.08
CA GLN A 556 18.83 -23.89 -19.60
C GLN A 556 19.21 -22.54 -20.23
N LYS A 557 18.90 -22.32 -21.53
CA LYS A 557 19.32 -21.12 -22.26
C LYS A 557 18.62 -19.87 -21.75
N VAL A 558 17.34 -19.98 -21.39
CA VAL A 558 16.63 -18.84 -20.81
C VAL A 558 17.17 -18.48 -19.43
N TRP A 559 17.63 -19.47 -18.65
CA TRP A 559 18.31 -19.22 -17.38
C TRP A 559 19.67 -18.54 -17.53
N GLU A 560 20.46 -18.93 -18.54
CA GLU A 560 21.71 -18.24 -18.88
C GLU A 560 21.48 -16.76 -19.23
N ALA A 561 20.41 -16.46 -19.99
CA ALA A 561 20.02 -15.08 -20.32
C ALA A 561 19.61 -14.28 -19.07
N ILE A 562 18.88 -14.91 -18.14
CA ILE A 562 18.48 -14.29 -16.87
C ILE A 562 19.70 -14.06 -15.98
N TYR A 563 20.61 -15.03 -15.88
CA TYR A 563 21.86 -14.93 -15.13
C TYR A 563 22.68 -13.72 -15.59
N ALA A 564 22.86 -13.56 -16.90
CA ALA A 564 23.65 -12.49 -17.49
C ALA A 564 23.15 -11.10 -17.11
N ASN A 565 21.85 -10.93 -16.87
CA ASN A 565 21.26 -9.63 -16.52
C ASN A 565 21.07 -9.44 -15.01
N LEU A 566 20.79 -10.50 -14.26
CA LEU A 566 20.42 -10.36 -12.84
C LEU A 566 21.55 -10.71 -11.89
N LYS A 567 22.54 -11.49 -12.31
CA LYS A 567 23.63 -12.00 -11.46
C LYS A 567 24.99 -11.47 -11.83
N ALA A 568 25.24 -11.21 -13.11
CA ALA A 568 26.46 -10.56 -13.53
C ALA A 568 26.51 -9.12 -12.99
N ASP A 569 27.72 -8.64 -12.71
CA ASP A 569 27.97 -7.24 -12.35
C ASP A 569 27.99 -6.38 -13.63
N ILE A 570 26.79 -6.08 -14.15
CA ILE A 570 26.58 -5.31 -15.39
C ILE A 570 25.60 -4.16 -15.16
N SER A 571 25.95 -2.97 -15.68
CA SER A 571 25.05 -1.81 -15.69
C SER A 571 24.08 -1.87 -16.88
N TYR A 572 22.98 -1.12 -16.84
CA TYR A 572 22.08 -1.05 -17.99
C TYR A 572 22.76 -0.39 -19.20
N GLU A 573 23.65 0.57 -18.96
CA GLU A 573 24.45 1.23 -20.01
C GLU A 573 25.40 0.26 -20.70
N ASP A 574 26.10 -0.59 -19.94
CA ASP A 574 26.99 -1.60 -20.50
C ASP A 574 26.21 -2.69 -21.24
N TRP A 575 25.07 -3.12 -20.68
CA TRP A 575 24.15 -4.01 -21.37
C TRP A 575 23.67 -3.39 -22.69
N LEU A 576 23.27 -2.12 -22.70
CA LEU A 576 22.86 -1.42 -23.93
C LEU A 576 23.98 -1.42 -24.97
N LEU A 577 25.24 -1.16 -24.58
CA LEU A 577 26.38 -1.20 -25.50
C LEU A 577 26.61 -2.59 -26.09
N GLN A 578 26.39 -3.65 -25.30
CA GLN A 578 26.54 -5.03 -25.77
C GLN A 578 25.44 -5.45 -26.75
N TYR A 579 24.21 -4.94 -26.58
CA TYR A 579 23.04 -5.40 -27.33
C TYR A 579 22.46 -4.36 -28.32
N ALA A 580 23.02 -3.16 -28.44
CA ALA A 580 22.53 -2.10 -29.33
C ALA A 580 22.48 -2.49 -30.82
N ASP A 581 23.47 -3.26 -31.28
CA ASP A 581 23.61 -3.69 -32.68
C ASP A 581 23.32 -5.19 -32.87
N ALA A 582 22.65 -5.82 -31.91
CA ALA A 582 22.35 -7.25 -31.96
C ALA A 582 21.50 -7.60 -33.19
N GLN A 583 21.98 -8.56 -33.99
CA GLN A 583 21.24 -9.12 -35.11
C GLN A 583 20.63 -10.46 -34.69
N PHE A 584 19.30 -10.55 -34.82
CA PHE A 584 18.55 -11.74 -34.42
C PHE A 584 18.23 -12.60 -35.63
N SER A 585 18.75 -13.82 -35.64
CA SER A 585 18.39 -14.86 -36.61
C SER A 585 17.99 -16.12 -35.87
N TYR A 586 16.86 -16.72 -36.25
CA TYR A 586 16.41 -17.95 -35.61
C TYR A 586 17.23 -19.13 -36.11
N ILE A 587 17.92 -19.83 -35.22
CA ILE A 587 18.71 -21.02 -35.55
C ILE A 587 17.94 -22.25 -35.08
N VAL A 588 17.50 -23.07 -36.04
CA VAL A 588 16.86 -24.36 -35.74
C VAL A 588 17.96 -25.35 -35.35
N GLU A 589 17.92 -25.84 -34.12
CA GLU A 589 18.94 -26.76 -33.61
C GLU A 589 18.79 -28.18 -34.19
N LYS A 590 19.92 -28.75 -34.59
CA LYS A 590 20.01 -30.18 -34.93
C LYS A 590 19.68 -31.00 -33.67
N PRO A 591 19.07 -32.18 -33.81
CA PRO A 591 18.68 -32.98 -32.64
C PRO A 591 19.91 -33.29 -31.79
N GLU A 592 19.94 -32.77 -30.57
CA GLU A 592 20.72 -33.35 -29.49
C GLU A 592 19.92 -34.53 -28.91
N GLU A 593 20.61 -35.60 -28.53
CA GLU A 593 19.99 -36.73 -27.83
C GLU A 593 19.39 -36.20 -26.52
N ASP A 594 18.08 -36.39 -26.37
CA ASP A 594 17.29 -35.97 -25.21
C ASP A 594 18.03 -36.30 -23.90
N LYS A 595 18.58 -35.28 -23.24
CA LYS A 595 18.78 -35.33 -21.80
C LYS A 595 17.58 -34.62 -21.17
N PRO A 596 16.68 -35.33 -20.49
CA PRO A 596 15.65 -34.67 -19.71
C PRO A 596 16.35 -33.80 -18.65
N ILE A 597 15.94 -32.53 -18.56
CA ILE A 597 16.07 -31.80 -17.30
C ILE A 597 15.00 -32.44 -16.41
N ALA A 598 15.47 -33.19 -15.41
CA ALA A 598 14.66 -34.03 -14.53
C ALA A 598 13.69 -33.21 -13.67
#